data_AF-A0A6B3GLP1-F1
#
_entry.id   AF-A0A6B3GLP1-F1
#
_cell.length_a   1.000
_cell.length_b   1.000
_cell.length_c   1.000
_cell.angle_alpha   90.00
_cell.angle_beta   90.00
_cell.angle_gamma   90.00
#
_symmetry.space_group_name_H-M   'P 1'
#
loop_
_entity.id
_entity.type
_entity.pdbx_description
1 polymer ?
#
loop_
_entity_poly.entity_id
_entity_poly.type
_entity_poly.pdbx_seq_one_letter_code
_entity_poly.pdbx_strand_id
1 'polypeptide(L)' 'AVNTFEGAERFPTETVRAALDLDPEVPLLVCDARDRSSVRDVLVAVVEHALERAARAREPVAT' A
#
# COMPACT_ATOMS: atom_id res chain seq x y z
N ALA A 1 -2.18 -3.01 -1.72
CA ALA A 1 -3.27 -3.25 -0.76
C ALA A 1 -3.67 -4.72 -0.80
N VAL A 2 -4.08 -5.29 0.33
CA VAL A 2 -4.54 -6.66 0.49
C VAL A 2 -6.06 -6.60 0.64
N ASN A 3 -6.77 -7.11 -0.36
CA ASN A 3 -8.21 -7.11 -0.34
C ASN A 3 -8.74 -8.26 0.53
N THR A 4 -9.61 -7.95 1.48
CA THR A 4 -10.24 -8.90 2.38
C THR A 4 -11.66 -9.20 1.94
N PHE A 5 -12.04 -10.46 2.08
CA PHE A 5 -13.37 -10.95 1.77
C PHE A 5 -13.87 -11.80 2.94
N GLU A 6 -15.19 -11.95 3.04
CA GLU A 6 -15.78 -12.83 4.03
C GLU A 6 -15.42 -14.30 3.75
N GLY A 7 -15.07 -15.04 4.79
CA GLY A 7 -14.62 -16.43 4.68
C GLY A 7 -13.19 -16.63 4.16
N ALA A 8 -12.47 -15.55 3.80
CA ALA A 8 -11.06 -15.65 3.42
C ALA A 8 -10.16 -15.84 4.65
N GLU A 9 -9.13 -16.68 4.50
CA GLU A 9 -8.09 -16.83 5.50
C GLU A 9 -7.33 -15.50 5.68
N ARG A 10 -7.13 -15.10 6.95
CA ARG A 10 -6.40 -13.88 7.28
C ARG A 10 -4.97 -14.22 7.60
N PHE A 11 -4.06 -13.64 6.83
CA PHE A 11 -2.62 -13.73 7.08
C PHE A 11 -2.12 -12.47 7.79
N PRO A 12 -1.14 -12.61 8.70
CA PRO A 12 -0.42 -11.46 9.24
C PRO A 12 0.21 -10.64 8.11
N THR A 13 0.32 -9.32 8.31
CA THR A 13 0.82 -8.40 7.27
C THR A 13 2.28 -8.68 6.95
N GLU A 14 3.08 -9.12 7.92
CA GLU A 14 4.45 -9.58 7.74
C GLU A 14 4.55 -10.78 6.79
N THR A 15 3.66 -11.76 6.92
CA THR A 15 3.61 -12.94 6.06
C THR A 15 3.27 -12.55 4.63
N VAL A 16 2.30 -11.65 4.45
CA VAL A 16 1.93 -11.16 3.12
C VAL A 16 3.07 -10.36 2.49
N ARG A 17 3.75 -9.50 3.26
CA ARG A 17 4.92 -8.75 2.78
C ARG A 17 6.03 -9.68 2.30
N ALA A 18 6.35 -10.70 3.10
CA ALA A 18 7.37 -11.67 2.74
C ALA A 18 6.99 -12.49 1.49
N ALA A 19 5.73 -12.94 1.41
CA ALA A 19 5.26 -13.73 0.27
C ALA A 19 5.22 -12.95 -1.06
N LEU A 20 5.02 -11.64 -0.99
CA LEU A 20 4.97 -10.75 -2.15
C LEU A 20 6.30 -10.01 -2.41
N ASP A 21 7.35 -10.33 -1.64
CA ASP A 21 8.67 -9.68 -1.71
C ASP A 21 8.60 -8.15 -1.70
N LEU A 22 7.83 -7.60 -0.75
CA LEU A 22 7.60 -6.16 -0.66
C LEU A 22 8.71 -5.46 0.14
N ASP A 23 9.31 -4.44 -0.47
CA ASP A 23 10.23 -3.55 0.22
C ASP A 23 9.55 -2.88 1.45
N PRO A 24 10.31 -2.59 2.52
CA PRO A 24 9.77 -1.95 3.72
C PRO A 24 9.02 -0.63 3.44
N GLU A 25 9.50 0.13 2.45
CA GLU A 25 8.94 1.42 2.02
C GLU A 25 7.60 1.31 1.27
N VAL A 26 7.23 0.12 0.79
CA VAL A 26 5.96 -0.08 0.09
C VAL A 26 4.84 -0.18 1.13
N PRO A 27 3.85 0.73 1.09
CA PRO A 27 2.73 0.69 2.02
C PRO A 27 1.84 -0.53 1.74
N LEU A 28 1.67 -1.38 2.77
CA LEU A 28 0.74 -2.49 2.75
C LEU A 28 -0.48 -2.15 3.61
N LEU A 29 -1.62 -1.99 2.94
CA LEU A 29 -2.91 -1.63 3.53
C LEU A 29 -3.87 -2.79 3.37
N VAL A 30 -4.72 -3.02 4.37
CA VAL A 30 -5.84 -3.96 4.27
C VAL A 30 -7.07 -3.18 3.81
N CYS A 31 -7.85 -3.73 2.89
CA CYS A 31 -9.08 -3.10 2.42
C CYS A 31 -10.17 -4.13 2.13
N ASP A 32 -11.44 -3.77 2.26
CA ASP A 32 -12.53 -4.45 1.55
C ASP A 32 -12.94 -3.57 0.36
N ALA A 33 -12.77 -4.09 -0.86
CA ALA A 33 -13.08 -3.37 -2.09
C ALA A 33 -14.59 -3.14 -2.31
N ARG A 34 -15.46 -3.81 -1.54
CA ARG A 34 -16.92 -3.61 -1.57
C ARG A 34 -17.35 -2.44 -0.69
N ASP A 35 -16.49 -2.03 0.25
CA ASP A 35 -16.72 -0.89 1.12
C ASP A 35 -16.10 0.38 0.50
N ARG A 36 -16.95 1.34 0.16
CA ARG A 36 -16.56 2.59 -0.49
C ARG A 36 -15.59 3.43 0.35
N SER A 37 -15.74 3.43 1.68
CA SER A 37 -14.87 4.19 2.58
C SER A 37 -13.48 3.57 2.65
N SER A 38 -13.41 2.24 2.73
CA SER A 38 -12.18 1.46 2.64
C SER A 38 -11.43 1.72 1.32
N VAL A 39 -12.14 1.72 0.18
CA VAL A 39 -11.53 2.04 -1.12
C VAL A 39 -11.02 3.48 -1.17
N ARG A 40 -11.80 4.45 -0.67
CA ARG A 40 -11.36 5.86 -0.59
C ARG A 40 -10.04 5.97 0.16
N ASP A 41 -9.91 5.32 1.31
CA ASP A 41 -8.72 5.43 2.15
C ASP A 41 -7.49 4.79 1.47
N VAL A 42 -7.67 3.67 0.76
CA VAL A 42 -6.60 3.10 -0.09
C VAL A 42 -6.18 4.07 -1.19
N LEU A 43 -7.13 4.70 -1.89
CA LEU A 43 -6.83 5.63 -2.98
C LEU A 43 -6.07 6.86 -2.48
N VAL A 44 -6.43 7.39 -1.31
CA VAL A 44 -5.69 8.48 -0.66
C VAL A 44 -4.24 8.06 -0.42
N ALA A 45 -4.03 6.91 0.24
CA ALA A 45 -2.69 6.43 0.54
C ALA A 45 -1.85 6.16 -0.72
N VAL A 46 -2.46 5.69 -1.81
CA VAL A 46 -1.77 5.51 -3.09
C VAL A 46 -1.31 6.86 -3.67
N VAL A 47 -2.18 7.87 -3.66
CA VAL A 47 -1.84 9.21 -4.17
C VAL A 47 -0.74 9.84 -3.32
N GLU A 48 -0.84 9.76 -1.99
CA GLU A 48 0.20 10.25 -1.08
C GLU A 48 1.54 9.57 -1.34
N HIS A 49 1.57 8.24 -1.42
CA HIS A 49 2.80 7.50 -1.71
C HIS A 49 3.40 7.86 -3.07
N ALA A 50 2.56 8.03 -4.10
CA ALA A 50 3.01 8.45 -5.43
C ALA A 50 3.63 9.85 -5.42
N LEU A 51 3.02 10.80 -4.69
CA LEU A 51 3.55 12.15 -4.52
C LEU A 51 4.90 12.14 -3.79
N GLU A 52 5.04 11.37 -2.72
CA GLU A 52 6.32 11.24 -2.00
C GLU A 52 7.42 10.62 -2.88
N ARG A 53 7.10 9.58 -3.65
CA ARG A 53 8.06 8.98 -4.59
C ARG A 53 8.47 9.99 -5.68
N ALA A 54 7.51 10.73 -6.21
CA ALA A 54 7.78 11.76 -7.20
C ALA A 54 8.63 12.91 -6.63
N ALA A 55 8.45 13.27 -5.36
CA ALA A 55 9.26 14.28 -4.69
C ALA A 55 10.72 13.80 -4.50
N ARG A 56 10.92 12.57 -4.02
CA ARG A 56 12.26 11.95 -3.88
C ARG A 56 13.00 11.86 -5.21
N ALA A 57 12.31 11.49 -6.28
CA ALA A 57 12.90 11.42 -7.62
C ALA A 57 13.35 12.79 -8.17
N ARG A 58 12.89 13.90 -7.58
CA ARG A 58 13.21 15.28 -8.01
C ARG A 58 14.36 15.90 -7.22
N GLU A 59 14.91 15.23 -6.20
CA GLU A 59 16.09 15.75 -5.50
C GLU A 59 17.27 15.86 -6.48
N PRO A 60 17.79 17.08 -6.73
CA PRO A 60 18.89 17.26 -7.67
C PRO A 60 20.13 16.57 -7.11
N VAL A 61 20.83 15.81 -7.96
CA VAL A 61 22.18 15.33 -7.68
C VAL A 61 23.02 16.55 -7.33
N ALA A 62 23.44 16.67 -6.07
CA ALA A 62 24.38 17.67 -5.64
C ALA A 62 25.74 17.37 -6.29
N THR A 63 26.19 18.28 -7.16
CA THR A 63 27.50 18.28 -7.81
C THR A 63 28.61 18.63 -6.82
#